data_AF-V2WLE7-F1
#
_entry.id   AF-V2WLE7-F1
#
_cell.length_a   1.000
_cell.length_b   1.000
_cell.length_c   1.000
_cell.angle_alpha   90.00
_cell.angle_beta   90.00
_cell.angle_gamma   90.00
#
_symmetry.space_group_name_H-M   'P 1'
#
loop_
_entity.id
_entity.type
_entity.pdbx_description
1 polymer ?
#
loop_
_entity_poly.entity_id
_entity_poly.type
_entity_poly.pdbx_seq_one_letter_code
_entity_poly.pdbx_strand_id
1 'polypeptide(L)'
;MQIFVFLTEAFPIPFRVYLFTISSAFRALCGIAAGGAKMAINLHFATPLEGTGDIADFNAKDASLETVLSLTGMLVGAVILPYITTRFATYAALAVLIVIHLSLNFSAVRGVVLRTLNRQRACLAWAIYRSSEYQSGAHNGTADDVTPSHISKLERIFHRPSRLVDLSGKIVGQCKIGSSLALVSLNGQTSGSLEKVLDILRKEQYVLWFDAACLSTLGSSPTVVGKPRIHIFLKEGYTPRDQLKAWVHATELALMKNKTRRRTPASSGTQTAEELIANSYRVVDEIYPNFLQAMYQKGWVPTNDENLELVATLLPGPPRTVIVGIH
;
A
#
# COMPACT_ATOMS: atom_id res chain seq x y z
N MET A 1 6.51 -34.55 5.37
CA MET A 1 7.81 -35.23 5.54
C MET A 1 7.98 -36.39 4.55
N GLN A 2 6.97 -37.23 4.30
CA GLN A 2 7.03 -38.32 3.32
C GLN A 2 7.26 -37.89 1.86
N ILE A 3 6.80 -36.71 1.43
CA ILE A 3 6.91 -36.25 0.02
C ILE A 3 8.37 -36.00 -0.41
N PHE A 4 9.20 -35.48 0.49
CA PHE A 4 10.61 -35.19 0.19
C PHE A 4 11.47 -36.45 0.15
N VAL A 5 11.13 -37.49 0.92
CA VAL A 5 11.85 -38.77 0.95
C VAL A 5 11.88 -39.40 -0.46
N PHE A 6 10.77 -39.34 -1.20
CA PHE A 6 10.68 -39.91 -2.55
C PHE A 6 11.45 -39.13 -3.62
N LEU A 7 11.62 -37.82 -3.48
CA LEU A 7 12.46 -37.00 -4.37
C LEU A 7 13.94 -37.20 -4.07
N THR A 8 14.28 -37.40 -2.80
CA THR A 8 15.67 -37.53 -2.39
C THR A 8 16.32 -38.80 -2.93
N GLU A 9 15.58 -39.91 -3.10
CA GLU A 9 16.16 -41.18 -3.58
C GLU A 9 16.91 -41.10 -4.92
N ALA A 10 16.57 -40.13 -5.77
CA ALA A 10 17.21 -39.93 -7.08
C ALA A 10 18.54 -39.14 -7.05
N PHE A 11 18.89 -38.49 -5.93
CA PHE A 11 20.03 -37.56 -5.86
C PHE A 11 21.12 -38.01 -4.87
N PRO A 12 22.40 -37.59 -5.08
CA PRO A 12 23.49 -37.86 -4.14
C PRO A 12 23.23 -37.26 -2.75
N ILE A 13 23.74 -37.91 -1.70
CA ILE A 13 23.57 -37.53 -0.29
C ILE A 13 23.79 -36.02 -0.02
N PRO A 14 24.84 -35.33 -0.52
CA PRO A 14 25.02 -33.90 -0.26
C PRO A 14 23.86 -33.05 -0.78
N PHE A 15 23.34 -33.35 -1.98
CA PHE A 15 22.21 -32.61 -2.56
C PHE A 15 20.92 -32.77 -1.74
N ARG A 16 20.69 -33.94 -1.12
CA ARG A 16 19.53 -34.17 -0.25
C ARG A 16 19.56 -33.27 0.98
N VAL A 17 20.74 -33.11 1.59
CA VAL A 17 20.94 -32.24 2.76
C VAL A 17 20.68 -30.78 2.40
N TYR A 18 21.21 -30.30 1.27
CA TYR A 18 20.93 -28.94 0.80
C TYR A 18 19.44 -28.69 0.57
N LEU A 19 18.75 -29.60 -0.12
CA LEU A 19 17.30 -29.49 -0.38
C LEU A 19 16.48 -29.49 0.91
N PHE A 20 16.84 -30.32 1.89
CA PHE A 20 16.16 -30.38 3.18
C PHE A 20 16.36 -29.10 3.99
N THR A 21 17.58 -28.58 4.05
CA THR A 21 17.90 -27.34 4.77
C THR A 21 17.19 -26.14 4.14
N ILE A 22 17.20 -26.05 2.80
CA ILE A 22 16.49 -24.99 2.07
C ILE A 22 14.98 -25.07 2.30
N SER A 23 14.39 -26.27 2.23
CA SER A 23 12.96 -26.49 2.50
C SER A 23 12.59 -26.08 3.93
N SER A 24 13.42 -26.45 4.90
CA SER A 24 13.22 -26.10 6.31
C SER A 24 13.35 -24.59 6.54
N ALA A 25 14.30 -23.93 5.87
CA ALA A 25 14.45 -22.48 5.90
C ALA A 25 13.21 -21.76 5.34
N PHE A 26 12.67 -22.20 4.19
CA PHE A 26 11.43 -21.64 3.64
C PHE A 26 10.23 -21.87 4.56
N ARG A 27 10.13 -23.04 5.19
CA ARG A 27 9.08 -23.33 6.18
C ARG A 27 9.18 -22.39 7.38
N ALA A 28 10.37 -22.16 7.90
CA ALA A 28 10.60 -21.22 9.01
C ALA A 28 10.26 -19.78 8.62
N LEU A 29 10.73 -19.31 7.45
CA LEU A 29 10.41 -17.98 6.92
C LEU A 29 8.90 -17.79 6.70
N CYS A 30 8.22 -18.80 6.16
CA CYS A 30 6.78 -18.78 6.00
C CYS A 30 6.07 -18.73 7.36
N GLY A 31 6.54 -19.50 8.35
CA GLY A 31 6.03 -19.46 9.72
C GLY A 31 6.16 -18.08 10.38
N ILE A 32 7.31 -17.42 10.22
CA ILE A 32 7.54 -16.06 10.73
C ILE A 32 6.59 -15.06 10.05
N ALA A 33 6.50 -15.10 8.73
CA ALA A 33 5.63 -14.20 7.97
C ALA A 33 4.14 -14.40 8.30
N ALA A 34 3.70 -15.66 8.39
CA ALA A 34 2.32 -16.00 8.75
C ALA A 34 2.00 -15.61 10.20
N GLY A 35 2.89 -15.89 11.14
CA GLY A 35 2.72 -15.51 12.55
C GLY A 35 2.66 -13.99 12.74
N GLY A 36 3.54 -13.24 12.06
CA GLY A 36 3.49 -11.77 12.08
C GLY A 36 2.20 -11.20 11.49
N ALA A 37 1.72 -11.74 10.36
CA ALA A 37 0.46 -11.32 9.75
C ALA A 37 -0.73 -11.64 10.66
N LYS A 38 -0.76 -12.83 11.28
CA LYS A 38 -1.79 -13.23 12.22
C LYS A 38 -1.84 -12.30 13.43
N MET A 39 -0.69 -12.03 14.04
CA MET A 39 -0.60 -11.13 15.19
C MET A 39 -1.08 -9.71 14.85
N ALA A 40 -0.72 -9.18 13.67
CA ALA A 40 -1.20 -7.87 13.23
C ALA A 40 -2.72 -7.81 13.04
N ILE A 41 -3.33 -8.89 12.55
CA ILE A 41 -4.79 -9.02 12.41
C ILE A 41 -5.46 -9.18 13.78
N ASN A 42 -4.89 -9.99 14.67
CA ASN A 42 -5.39 -10.16 16.04
C ASN A 42 -5.38 -8.82 16.79
N LEU A 43 -4.30 -8.05 16.67
CA LEU A 43 -4.21 -6.69 17.21
C LEU A 43 -5.29 -5.77 16.62
N HIS A 44 -5.53 -5.87 15.31
CA HIS A 44 -6.59 -5.09 14.67
C HIS A 44 -7.99 -5.40 15.24
N PHE A 45 -8.28 -6.66 15.55
CA PHE A 45 -9.56 -7.04 16.17
C PHE A 45 -9.62 -6.75 17.67
N ALA A 46 -8.48 -6.74 18.36
CA ALA A 46 -8.39 -6.47 19.78
C ALA A 46 -8.34 -4.96 20.13
N THR A 47 -8.28 -4.05 19.15
CA THR A 47 -8.30 -2.59 19.39
C THR A 47 -9.59 -1.96 18.83
N PRO A 48 -10.64 -1.80 19.65
CA PRO A 48 -11.89 -1.10 19.29
C PRO A 48 -11.71 0.39 19.00
N LEU A 49 -12.74 1.02 18.41
CA LEU A 49 -12.78 2.48 18.12
C LEU A 49 -12.82 3.34 19.40
N GLU A 50 -13.39 2.82 20.48
CA GLU A 50 -13.42 3.45 21.79
C GLU A 50 -13.09 2.36 22.82
N GLY A 51 -11.94 2.50 23.48
CA GLY A 51 -11.51 1.62 24.58
C GLY A 51 -10.31 0.74 24.27
N THR A 52 -9.65 0.30 25.35
CA THR A 52 -8.63 -0.75 25.33
C THR A 52 -9.33 -2.09 25.25
N GLY A 53 -9.31 -2.75 24.09
CA GLY A 53 -9.75 -4.15 24.03
C GLY A 53 -8.73 -5.04 24.72
N ASP A 54 -9.22 -6.09 25.38
CA ASP A 54 -8.39 -7.03 26.10
C ASP A 54 -7.72 -8.01 25.11
N ILE A 55 -6.51 -7.65 24.70
CA ILE A 55 -5.66 -8.49 23.84
C ILE A 55 -5.41 -9.86 24.49
N ALA A 56 -5.38 -9.94 25.82
CA ALA A 56 -5.14 -11.19 26.53
C ALA A 56 -6.35 -12.14 26.44
N ASP A 57 -7.57 -11.63 26.60
CA ASP A 57 -8.80 -12.43 26.42
C ASP A 57 -8.95 -12.92 24.96
N PHE A 58 -8.70 -12.04 23.99
CA PHE A 58 -8.74 -12.42 22.57
C PHE A 58 -7.71 -13.51 22.25
N ASN A 59 -6.46 -13.33 22.68
CA ASN A 59 -5.40 -14.31 22.43
C ASN A 59 -5.65 -15.65 23.14
N ALA A 60 -6.21 -15.64 24.36
CA ALA A 60 -6.55 -16.87 25.08
C ALA A 60 -7.62 -17.69 24.33
N LYS A 61 -8.64 -17.02 23.78
CA LYS A 61 -9.68 -17.64 22.95
C LYS A 61 -9.10 -18.18 21.65
N ASP A 62 -8.28 -17.40 20.95
CA ASP A 62 -7.65 -17.79 19.69
C ASP A 62 -6.69 -18.99 19.88
N ALA A 63 -5.88 -19.01 20.94
CA ALA A 63 -4.99 -20.14 21.25
C ALA A 63 -5.75 -21.46 21.49
N SER A 64 -6.93 -21.39 22.13
CA SER A 64 -7.79 -22.55 22.32
C SER A 64 -8.34 -23.07 20.99
N LEU A 65 -8.73 -22.16 20.08
CA LEU A 65 -9.21 -22.49 18.74
C LEU A 65 -8.11 -23.11 17.88
N GLU A 66 -6.89 -22.57 17.93
CA GLU A 66 -5.73 -23.15 17.23
C GLU A 66 -5.44 -24.58 17.68
N THR A 67 -5.56 -24.85 18.98
CA THR A 67 -5.33 -26.19 19.54
C THR A 67 -6.35 -27.19 19.00
N VAL A 68 -7.65 -26.84 19.05
CA VAL A 68 -8.72 -27.69 18.52
C VAL A 68 -8.56 -27.93 17.03
N LEU A 69 -8.20 -26.89 16.26
CA LEU A 69 -7.97 -27.00 14.83
C LEU A 69 -6.77 -27.91 14.53
N SER A 70 -5.68 -27.80 15.30
CA SER A 70 -4.51 -28.67 15.18
C SER A 70 -4.85 -30.14 15.47
N LEU A 71 -5.57 -30.40 16.56
CA LEU A 71 -6.03 -31.75 16.92
C LEU A 71 -6.94 -32.34 15.83
N THR A 72 -7.88 -31.55 15.31
CA THR A 72 -8.77 -31.97 14.22
C THR A 72 -7.98 -32.27 12.95
N GLY A 73 -7.01 -31.42 12.59
CA GLY A 73 -6.14 -31.63 11.44
C GLY A 73 -5.29 -32.89 11.57
N MET A 74 -4.76 -33.18 12.75
CA MET A 74 -4.03 -34.42 13.02
C MET A 74 -4.94 -35.65 12.94
N LEU A 75 -6.16 -35.59 13.49
CA LEU A 75 -7.13 -36.67 13.41
C LEU A 75 -7.53 -36.96 11.95
N VAL A 76 -7.90 -35.93 11.20
CA VAL A 76 -8.22 -36.03 9.77
C VAL A 76 -7.01 -36.57 8.98
N GLY A 77 -5.80 -36.08 9.28
CA GLY A 77 -4.57 -36.57 8.68
C GLY A 77 -4.32 -38.06 8.96
N ALA A 78 -4.53 -38.52 10.20
CA ALA A 78 -4.38 -39.92 10.58
C ALA A 78 -5.37 -40.84 9.87
N VAL A 79 -6.60 -40.35 9.60
CA VAL A 79 -7.61 -41.10 8.85
C VAL A 79 -7.29 -41.13 7.36
N ILE A 80 -6.89 -40.01 6.76
CA ILE A 80 -6.73 -39.89 5.29
C ILE A 80 -5.40 -40.49 4.80
N LEU A 81 -4.32 -40.35 5.56
CA LEU A 81 -2.97 -40.72 5.11
C LEU A 81 -2.82 -42.19 4.70
N PRO A 82 -3.41 -43.19 5.40
CA PRO A 82 -3.34 -44.59 5.00
C PRO A 82 -3.93 -44.90 3.61
N TYR A 83 -4.86 -44.08 3.12
CA TYR A 83 -5.49 -44.26 1.81
C TYR A 83 -4.67 -43.66 0.66
N ILE A 84 -3.64 -42.86 0.95
CA ILE A 84 -2.77 -42.24 -0.05
C ILE A 84 -1.52 -43.10 -0.22
N THR A 85 -1.61 -44.11 -1.09
CA THR A 85 -0.54 -45.11 -1.27
C THR A 85 0.41 -44.80 -2.42
N THR A 86 -0.01 -43.98 -3.40
CA THR A 86 0.79 -43.71 -4.61
C THR A 86 1.38 -42.31 -4.63
N ARG A 87 2.55 -42.15 -5.26
CA ARG A 87 3.23 -40.85 -5.41
C ARG A 87 2.33 -39.82 -6.08
N PHE A 88 1.61 -40.22 -7.13
CA PHE A 88 0.68 -39.35 -7.83
C PHE A 88 -0.46 -38.89 -6.91
N ALA A 89 -1.07 -39.79 -6.14
CA ALA A 89 -2.11 -39.45 -5.17
C ALA A 89 -1.59 -38.47 -4.10
N THR A 90 -0.34 -38.64 -3.64
CA THR A 90 0.26 -37.70 -2.69
C THR A 90 0.42 -36.31 -3.28
N TYR A 91 0.91 -36.19 -4.52
CA TYR A 91 1.06 -34.89 -5.18
C TYR A 91 -0.30 -34.25 -5.52
N ALA A 92 -1.29 -35.04 -5.95
CA ALA A 92 -2.63 -34.57 -6.21
C ALA A 92 -3.30 -34.04 -4.92
N ALA A 93 -3.23 -34.80 -3.83
CA ALA A 93 -3.75 -34.37 -2.52
C ALA A 93 -3.06 -33.09 -2.02
N LEU A 94 -1.73 -33.01 -2.18
CA LEU A 94 -0.98 -31.79 -1.84
C LEU A 94 -1.45 -30.60 -2.68
N ALA A 95 -1.61 -30.77 -4.00
CA ALA A 95 -2.07 -29.70 -4.89
C ALA A 95 -3.46 -29.20 -4.50
N VAL A 96 -4.39 -30.11 -4.20
CA VAL A 96 -5.74 -29.77 -3.73
C VAL A 96 -5.69 -29.00 -2.42
N LEU A 97 -4.91 -29.46 -1.43
CA LEU A 97 -4.77 -28.77 -0.15
C LEU A 97 -4.16 -27.37 -0.31
N ILE A 98 -3.18 -27.20 -1.20
CA ILE A 98 -2.60 -25.89 -1.51
C ILE A 98 -3.65 -24.95 -2.13
N VAL A 99 -4.45 -25.45 -3.08
CA VAL A 99 -5.51 -24.65 -3.72
C VAL A 99 -6.56 -24.23 -2.69
N ILE A 100 -7.01 -25.15 -1.84
CA ILE A 100 -7.97 -24.84 -0.76
C ILE A 100 -7.38 -23.81 0.19
N HIS A 101 -6.16 -24.04 0.69
CA HIS A 101 -5.48 -23.13 1.62
C HIS A 101 -5.32 -21.71 1.03
N LEU A 102 -4.89 -21.60 -0.23
CA LEU A 102 -4.73 -20.30 -0.89
C LEU A 102 -6.08 -19.62 -1.14
N SER A 103 -7.12 -20.37 -1.49
CA SER A 103 -8.48 -19.84 -1.72
C SER A 103 -9.12 -19.32 -0.43
N LEU A 104 -8.93 -20.04 0.68
CA LEU A 104 -9.37 -19.60 2.01
C LEU A 104 -8.60 -18.36 2.46
N ASN A 105 -7.28 -18.33 2.28
CA ASN A 105 -6.48 -17.15 2.59
C ASN A 105 -6.86 -15.94 1.73
N PHE A 106 -7.15 -16.14 0.44
CA PHE A 106 -7.64 -15.09 -0.44
C PHE A 106 -9.00 -14.54 0.04
N SER A 107 -9.91 -15.43 0.42
CA SER A 107 -11.24 -15.05 0.92
C SER A 107 -11.16 -14.34 2.27
N ALA A 108 -10.30 -14.81 3.17
CA ALA A 108 -10.04 -14.18 4.46
C ALA A 108 -9.49 -12.76 4.27
N VAL A 109 -8.45 -12.58 3.46
CA VAL A 109 -7.87 -11.26 3.18
C VAL A 109 -8.88 -10.31 2.52
N ARG A 110 -9.78 -10.82 1.66
CA ARG A 110 -10.88 -10.03 1.07
C ARG A 110 -11.96 -9.64 2.08
N GLY A 111 -12.13 -10.40 3.16
CA GLY A 111 -13.11 -10.13 4.20
C GLY A 111 -12.64 -9.14 5.26
N VAL A 112 -11.33 -8.91 5.39
CA VAL A 112 -10.78 -8.02 6.42
C VAL A 112 -10.89 -6.56 6.00
N VAL A 113 -11.71 -5.79 6.72
CA VAL A 113 -11.83 -4.34 6.57
C VAL A 113 -10.86 -3.65 7.52
N LEU A 114 -9.64 -3.43 7.05
CA LEU A 114 -8.64 -2.68 7.81
C LEU A 114 -8.96 -1.18 7.81
N ARG A 115 -8.80 -0.54 8.97
CA ARG A 115 -9.07 0.90 9.20
C ARG A 115 -7.83 1.79 9.12
N THR A 116 -6.70 1.24 8.67
CA THR A 116 -5.43 1.96 8.48
C THR A 116 -5.25 2.36 7.01
N LEU A 117 -4.67 3.54 6.79
CA LEU A 117 -4.44 4.07 5.44
C LEU A 117 -3.13 3.53 4.86
N ASN A 118 -3.24 2.56 3.95
CA ASN A 118 -2.17 2.20 3.02
C ASN A 118 -2.17 3.16 1.81
N ARG A 119 -1.09 3.23 1.05
CA ARG A 119 -0.93 4.00 -0.20
C ARG A 119 -2.10 3.87 -1.15
N GLN A 120 -2.56 2.63 -1.40
CA GLN A 120 -3.70 2.40 -2.28
C GLN A 120 -4.99 2.98 -1.71
N ARG A 121 -5.23 2.77 -0.41
CA ARG A 121 -6.44 3.27 0.28
C ARG A 121 -6.45 4.78 0.34
N ALA A 122 -5.30 5.40 0.63
CA ALA A 122 -5.13 6.85 0.63
C ALA A 122 -5.40 7.44 -0.76
N CYS A 123 -4.88 6.84 -1.84
CA CYS A 123 -5.20 7.29 -3.21
C CYS A 123 -6.69 7.24 -3.48
N LEU A 124 -7.33 6.12 -3.14
CA LEU A 124 -8.74 5.91 -3.43
C LEU A 124 -9.63 6.81 -2.57
N ALA A 125 -9.34 6.92 -1.28
CA ALA A 125 -10.03 7.81 -0.35
C ALA A 125 -9.99 9.25 -0.84
N TRP A 126 -8.81 9.72 -1.23
CA TRP A 126 -8.62 11.05 -1.78
C TRP A 126 -9.41 11.25 -3.09
N ALA A 127 -9.36 10.26 -3.99
CA ALA A 127 -10.08 10.33 -5.25
C ALA A 127 -11.61 10.41 -5.06
N ILE A 128 -12.17 9.66 -4.09
CA ILE A 128 -13.61 9.70 -3.72
C ILE A 128 -13.95 11.06 -3.13
N TYR A 129 -13.15 11.52 -2.17
CA TYR A 129 -13.35 12.83 -1.54
C TYR A 129 -13.30 13.99 -2.55
N ARG A 130 -12.47 13.87 -3.59
CA ARG A 130 -12.33 14.86 -4.68
C ARG A 130 -13.36 14.69 -5.81
N SER A 131 -14.22 13.68 -5.75
CA SER A 131 -15.29 13.53 -6.72
C SER A 131 -16.33 14.63 -6.53
N SER A 132 -16.87 15.16 -7.62
CA SER A 132 -17.93 16.17 -7.56
C SER A 132 -19.20 15.63 -6.90
N GLU A 133 -19.42 14.32 -7.00
CA GLU A 133 -20.55 13.60 -6.40
C GLU A 133 -20.51 13.65 -4.87
N TYR A 134 -19.34 13.35 -4.29
CA TYR A 134 -19.12 13.48 -2.85
C TYR A 134 -19.29 14.93 -2.36
N GLN A 135 -18.78 15.91 -3.10
CA GLN A 135 -18.85 17.33 -2.71
C GLN A 135 -20.26 17.94 -2.85
N SER A 136 -21.10 17.41 -3.74
CA SER A 136 -22.45 17.95 -3.98
C SER A 136 -23.48 17.48 -2.95
N GLY A 137 -23.10 16.61 -2.00
CA GLY A 137 -23.99 16.09 -0.97
C GLY A 137 -25.17 15.26 -1.52
N ALA A 138 -25.14 14.91 -2.81
CA ALA A 138 -26.14 14.11 -3.50
C ALA A 138 -25.99 12.62 -3.13
N HIS A 139 -25.90 12.34 -1.84
CA HIS A 139 -25.83 10.99 -1.30
C HIS A 139 -27.24 10.42 -1.23
N ASN A 140 -27.68 9.77 -2.31
CA ASN A 140 -28.81 8.86 -2.27
C ASN A 140 -28.44 7.56 -1.53
N GLY A 141 -28.05 7.65 -0.25
CA GLY A 141 -27.96 6.54 0.73
C GLY A 141 -27.07 5.32 0.40
N THR A 142 -26.56 5.17 -0.81
CA THR A 142 -25.91 3.95 -1.29
C THR A 142 -24.82 4.32 -2.29
N ALA A 143 -23.57 4.12 -1.89
CA ALA A 143 -22.44 3.67 -2.70
C ALA A 143 -21.13 4.46 -2.58
N ASP A 144 -21.09 5.79 -2.43
CA ASP A 144 -19.83 6.57 -2.59
C ASP A 144 -19.29 7.23 -1.30
N ASP A 145 -19.31 6.53 -0.17
CA ASP A 145 -18.78 7.06 1.10
C ASP A 145 -17.31 6.66 1.33
N VAL A 146 -16.51 7.52 1.99
CA VAL A 146 -15.08 7.29 2.25
C VAL A 146 -14.84 6.30 3.40
N THR A 147 -15.83 5.46 3.72
CA THR A 147 -15.79 4.51 4.83
C THR A 147 -14.80 3.36 4.55
N PRO A 148 -14.06 2.84 5.55
CA PRO A 148 -13.14 1.72 5.37
C PRO A 148 -13.75 0.50 4.65
N SER A 149 -15.01 0.17 4.95
CA SER A 149 -15.73 -0.96 4.35
C SER A 149 -16.00 -0.79 2.85
N HIS A 150 -16.22 0.44 2.40
CA HIS A 150 -16.39 0.74 0.99
C HIS A 150 -15.05 0.68 0.25
N ILE A 151 -14.00 1.32 0.81
CA ILE A 151 -12.66 1.30 0.22
C ILE A 151 -12.09 -0.11 0.12
N SER A 152 -12.34 -0.98 1.10
CA SER A 152 -11.88 -2.37 1.07
C SER A 152 -12.49 -3.18 -0.09
N LYS A 153 -13.73 -2.88 -0.51
CA LYS A 153 -14.34 -3.54 -1.69
C LYS A 153 -13.65 -3.14 -3.01
N LEU A 154 -13.18 -1.91 -3.09
CA LEU A 154 -12.51 -1.36 -4.27
C LEU A 154 -11.01 -1.69 -4.32
N GLU A 155 -10.43 -2.17 -3.21
CA GLU A 155 -9.02 -2.48 -3.14
C GLU A 155 -8.66 -3.74 -3.93
N ARG A 156 -7.40 -3.81 -4.34
CA ARG A 156 -6.83 -4.93 -5.10
C ARG A 156 -5.76 -5.56 -4.23
N ILE A 157 -5.86 -6.86 -3.99
CA ILE A 157 -4.88 -7.59 -3.18
C ILE A 157 -3.48 -7.49 -3.81
N PHE A 158 -3.39 -7.75 -5.13
CA PHE A 158 -2.14 -7.64 -5.87
C PHE A 158 -1.99 -6.26 -6.50
N HIS A 159 -1.65 -5.27 -5.69
CA HIS A 159 -1.34 -3.92 -6.14
C HIS A 159 0.16 -3.64 -6.07
N ARG A 160 0.67 -2.87 -7.03
CA ARG A 160 2.04 -2.36 -6.93
C ARG A 160 2.00 -1.07 -6.12
N PRO A 161 2.73 -0.98 -4.98
CA PRO A 161 2.64 0.15 -4.05
C PRO A 161 3.11 1.48 -4.65
N SER A 162 3.70 1.46 -5.84
CA SER A 162 4.14 2.66 -6.57
C SER A 162 3.11 3.18 -7.56
N ARG A 163 1.91 2.60 -7.69
CA ARG A 163 0.91 3.03 -8.67
C ARG A 163 -0.12 3.95 -8.03
N LEU A 164 -0.35 5.09 -8.69
CA LEU A 164 -1.45 6.01 -8.40
C LEU A 164 -2.65 5.62 -9.26
N VAL A 165 -3.84 5.59 -8.66
CA VAL A 165 -5.08 5.11 -9.29
C VAL A 165 -6.18 6.17 -9.20
N ASP A 166 -7.04 6.20 -10.24
CA ASP A 166 -8.29 6.96 -10.27
C ASP A 166 -9.42 6.18 -9.56
N LEU A 167 -10.59 6.80 -9.40
CA LEU A 167 -11.83 6.18 -8.88
C LEU A 167 -12.20 4.87 -9.58
N SER A 168 -12.01 4.84 -10.90
CA SER A 168 -12.24 3.64 -11.73
C SER A 168 -11.21 2.52 -11.54
N GLY A 169 -10.22 2.70 -10.66
CA GLY A 169 -9.08 1.78 -10.50
C GLY A 169 -8.11 1.81 -11.69
N LYS A 170 -8.25 2.78 -12.61
CA LYS A 170 -7.32 2.98 -13.73
C LYS A 170 -6.05 3.67 -13.24
N ILE A 171 -4.90 3.21 -13.73
CA ILE A 171 -3.60 3.77 -13.37
C ILE A 171 -3.43 5.16 -14.01
N VAL A 172 -3.33 6.20 -13.17
CA VAL A 172 -3.12 7.60 -13.56
C VAL A 172 -1.65 7.99 -13.56
N GLY A 173 -0.83 7.37 -12.71
CA GLY A 173 0.59 7.68 -12.59
C GLY A 173 1.36 6.67 -11.76
N GLN A 174 2.63 6.95 -11.53
CA GLN A 174 3.47 6.19 -10.60
C GLN A 174 4.09 7.15 -9.59
N CYS A 175 4.22 6.73 -8.34
CA CYS A 175 4.88 7.48 -7.29
C CYS A 175 5.83 6.60 -6.48
N LYS A 176 7.02 7.11 -6.16
CA LYS A 176 8.00 6.46 -5.27
C LYS A 176 8.34 7.38 -4.11
N ILE A 177 8.11 6.91 -2.88
CA ILE A 177 8.52 7.60 -1.64
C ILE A 177 9.96 7.21 -1.29
N GLY A 178 10.76 8.18 -0.84
CA GLY A 178 12.13 7.96 -0.36
C GLY A 178 13.11 7.69 -1.49
N SER A 179 12.99 8.43 -2.60
CA SER A 179 13.98 8.41 -3.68
C SER A 179 15.15 9.32 -3.33
N SER A 180 16.36 9.05 -3.87
CA SER A 180 17.51 9.94 -3.69
C SER A 180 17.43 11.13 -4.64
N LEU A 181 17.64 12.34 -4.13
CA LEU A 181 17.64 13.57 -4.93
C LEU A 181 18.70 13.53 -6.05
N ALA A 182 19.80 12.82 -5.83
CA ALA A 182 20.84 12.59 -6.84
C ALA A 182 20.29 11.96 -8.12
N LEU A 183 19.28 11.09 -8.03
CA LEU A 183 18.67 10.43 -9.19
C LEU A 183 17.99 11.43 -10.13
N VAL A 184 17.48 12.54 -9.58
CA VAL A 184 16.84 13.62 -10.32
C VAL A 184 17.85 14.68 -10.78
N SER A 185 18.85 14.99 -9.93
CA SER A 185 19.83 16.06 -10.20
C SER A 185 20.83 15.73 -11.32
N LEU A 186 21.02 14.45 -11.65
CA LEU A 186 22.00 13.99 -12.66
C LEU A 186 21.77 14.54 -14.07
N ASN A 187 20.59 15.10 -14.38
CA ASN A 187 20.28 15.62 -15.71
C ASN A 187 20.60 17.11 -15.92
N GLY A 188 21.14 17.83 -14.93
CA GLY A 188 21.77 19.16 -15.06
C GLY A 188 20.92 20.35 -15.56
N GLN A 189 19.82 20.10 -16.27
CA GLN A 189 18.95 21.09 -16.91
C GLN A 189 17.73 21.47 -16.06
N THR A 190 17.62 20.96 -14.83
CA THR A 190 16.44 21.14 -13.96
C THR A 190 16.71 21.94 -12.68
N SER A 191 17.95 22.43 -12.47
CA SER A 191 18.36 23.05 -11.20
C SER A 191 17.52 24.28 -10.85
N GLY A 192 17.34 25.22 -11.78
CA GLY A 192 16.52 26.42 -11.53
C GLY A 192 15.02 26.15 -11.34
N SER A 193 14.50 25.09 -11.96
CA SER A 193 13.11 24.67 -11.74
C SER A 193 12.91 23.94 -10.42
N LEU A 194 13.93 23.20 -9.99
CA LEU A 194 13.93 22.51 -8.71
C LEU A 194 13.98 23.51 -7.54
N GLU A 195 14.80 24.57 -7.65
CA GLU A 195 14.87 25.64 -6.65
C GLU A 195 13.50 26.30 -6.43
N LYS A 196 12.79 26.65 -7.50
CA LYS A 196 11.43 27.19 -7.40
C LYS A 196 10.46 26.23 -6.71
N VAL A 197 10.57 24.93 -6.96
CA VAL A 197 9.73 23.92 -6.28
C VAL A 197 10.12 23.77 -4.81
N LEU A 198 11.40 23.87 -4.48
CA LEU A 198 11.85 23.91 -3.08
C LEU A 198 11.29 25.13 -2.36
N ASP A 199 11.18 26.27 -3.03
CA ASP A 199 10.53 27.47 -2.49
C ASP A 199 9.02 27.29 -2.30
N ILE A 200 8.33 26.70 -3.28
CA ILE A 200 6.89 26.40 -3.18
C ILE A 200 6.61 25.47 -1.99
N LEU A 201 7.45 24.46 -1.79
CA LEU A 201 7.29 23.43 -0.75
C LEU A 201 8.19 23.68 0.47
N ARG A 202 8.57 24.94 0.71
CA ARG A 202 9.49 25.28 1.80
C ARG A 202 8.93 24.88 3.17
N LYS A 203 7.62 25.11 3.38
CA LYS A 203 6.91 24.84 4.64
C LYS A 203 6.67 23.36 4.92
N GLU A 204 6.75 22.51 3.90
CA GLU A 204 6.42 21.09 4.01
C GLU A 204 7.67 20.26 4.33
N GLN A 205 7.50 19.14 5.05
CA GLN A 205 8.59 18.18 5.32
C GLN A 205 8.85 17.20 4.17
N TYR A 206 8.42 17.56 2.96
CA TYR A 206 8.62 16.77 1.76
C TYR A 206 8.75 17.66 0.52
N VAL A 207 9.29 17.08 -0.55
CA VAL A 207 9.42 17.69 -1.87
C VAL A 207 8.92 16.70 -2.90
N LEU A 208 8.16 17.16 -3.90
CA LEU A 208 7.76 16.34 -5.04
C LEU A 208 8.50 16.79 -6.29
N TRP A 209 8.91 15.83 -7.11
CA TRP A 209 9.44 16.10 -8.43
C TRP A 209 9.11 14.98 -9.42
N PHE A 210 9.22 15.26 -10.71
CA PHE A 210 8.97 14.30 -11.77
C PHE A 210 10.24 13.52 -12.16
N ASP A 211 10.07 12.28 -12.57
CA ASP A 211 11.13 11.51 -13.24
C ASP A 211 11.49 12.23 -14.56
N ALA A 212 12.79 12.32 -14.87
CA ALA A 212 13.27 12.92 -16.10
C ALA A 212 12.67 12.26 -17.35
N ALA A 213 12.34 10.97 -17.29
CA ALA A 213 11.70 10.25 -18.39
C ALA A 213 10.29 10.78 -18.74
N CYS A 214 9.66 11.55 -17.85
CA CYS A 214 8.34 12.15 -18.05
C CYS A 214 8.40 13.64 -18.37
N LEU A 215 9.59 14.23 -18.47
CA LEU A 215 9.78 15.65 -18.73
C LEU A 215 10.24 15.86 -20.18
N SER A 216 9.59 16.79 -20.87
CA SER A 216 10.08 17.34 -22.13
C SER A 216 10.58 18.76 -21.90
N THR A 217 11.83 19.00 -22.28
CA THR A 217 12.56 20.27 -22.15
C THR A 217 12.63 21.03 -23.47
N LEU A 218 11.67 20.82 -24.38
CA LEU A 218 11.64 21.49 -25.68
C LEU A 218 11.36 23.02 -25.61
N GLY A 219 11.36 23.60 -24.41
CA GLY A 219 11.18 25.03 -24.13
C GLY A 219 11.87 25.45 -22.83
N SER A 220 11.69 26.70 -22.42
CA SER A 220 12.38 27.34 -21.28
C SER A 220 12.11 26.68 -19.91
N SER A 221 11.07 25.85 -19.81
CA SER A 221 10.69 25.17 -18.57
C SER A 221 10.18 23.75 -18.86
N PRO A 222 10.47 22.77 -17.98
CA PRO A 222 10.14 21.38 -18.23
C PRO A 222 8.63 21.15 -18.20
N THR A 223 8.11 20.44 -19.20
CA THR A 223 6.68 20.10 -19.33
C THR A 223 6.47 18.60 -19.16
N VAL A 224 5.37 18.19 -18.53
CA VAL A 224 5.11 16.77 -18.24
C VAL A 224 4.43 16.09 -19.43
N VAL A 225 5.07 15.05 -19.98
CA VAL A 225 4.57 14.25 -21.11
C VAL A 225 4.08 12.88 -20.64
N GLY A 226 2.93 12.45 -21.13
CA GLY A 226 2.37 11.12 -20.83
C GLY A 226 1.83 10.99 -19.40
N LYS A 227 1.98 9.80 -18.82
CA LYS A 227 1.56 9.52 -17.44
C LYS A 227 2.69 9.94 -16.48
N PRO A 228 2.41 10.75 -15.44
CA PRO A 228 3.45 11.24 -14.56
C PRO A 228 4.07 10.10 -13.73
N ARG A 229 5.39 10.14 -13.62
CA ARG A 229 6.18 9.40 -12.63
C ARG A 229 6.73 10.41 -11.64
N ILE A 230 6.36 10.26 -10.39
CA ILE A 230 6.57 11.24 -9.32
C ILE A 230 7.50 10.62 -8.27
N HIS A 231 8.43 11.41 -7.79
CA HIS A 231 9.31 11.07 -6.68
C HIS A 231 8.97 11.97 -5.50
N ILE A 232 8.74 11.36 -4.35
CA ILE A 232 8.59 12.05 -3.07
C ILE A 232 9.91 11.92 -2.33
N PHE A 233 10.48 13.07 -1.99
CA PHE A 233 11.65 13.20 -1.15
C PHE A 233 11.20 13.70 0.22
N LEU A 234 11.62 13.03 1.29
CA LEU A 234 11.28 13.42 2.65
C LEU A 234 12.45 14.22 3.24
N LYS A 235 12.14 15.32 3.93
CA LYS A 235 13.12 16.12 4.68
C LYS A 235 13.37 15.48 6.05
N GLU A 236 14.48 15.81 6.68
CA GLU A 236 14.78 15.39 8.04
C GLU A 236 13.72 15.89 9.03
N GLY A 237 13.29 15.04 9.96
CA GLY A 237 12.22 15.36 10.91
C GLY A 237 10.79 15.14 10.39
N TYR A 238 10.61 14.50 9.23
CA TYR A 238 9.28 14.19 8.70
C TYR A 238 8.44 13.34 9.69
N THR A 239 7.13 13.58 9.70
CA THR A 239 6.15 12.80 10.47
C THR A 239 5.33 11.86 9.56
N PRO A 240 4.61 10.86 10.10
CA PRO A 240 3.66 10.06 9.31
C PRO A 240 2.58 10.90 8.62
N ARG A 241 2.18 12.02 9.22
CA ARG A 241 1.24 12.98 8.64
C ARG A 241 1.81 13.63 7.38
N ASP A 242 3.10 13.98 7.38
CA ASP A 242 3.78 14.54 6.21
C ASP A 242 3.87 13.51 5.08
N GLN A 243 4.12 12.24 5.41
CA GLN A 243 4.10 11.17 4.41
C GLN A 243 2.73 11.03 3.75
N LEU A 244 1.66 11.10 4.55
CA LEU A 244 0.29 11.04 4.03
C LEU A 244 -0.03 12.25 3.16
N LYS A 245 0.31 13.47 3.61
CA LYS A 245 0.13 14.70 2.83
C LYS A 245 0.91 14.63 1.52
N ALA A 246 2.16 14.17 1.54
CA ALA A 246 2.98 14.00 0.35
C ALA A 246 2.36 13.01 -0.65
N TRP A 247 1.83 11.88 -0.17
CA TRP A 247 1.21 10.87 -1.02
C TRP A 247 -0.12 11.35 -1.62
N VAL A 248 -0.94 12.04 -0.83
CA VAL A 248 -2.17 12.70 -1.28
C VAL A 248 -1.84 13.75 -2.34
N HIS A 249 -0.81 14.56 -2.10
CA HIS A 249 -0.35 15.57 -3.05
C HIS A 249 0.11 14.95 -4.38
N ALA A 250 0.90 13.88 -4.34
CA ALA A 250 1.27 13.14 -5.56
C ALA A 250 0.04 12.59 -6.30
N THR A 251 -0.98 12.15 -5.56
CA THR A 251 -2.24 11.66 -6.13
C THR A 251 -3.01 12.78 -6.82
N GLU A 252 -3.23 13.93 -6.16
CA GLU A 252 -3.92 15.09 -6.74
C GLU A 252 -3.20 15.58 -8.00
N LEU A 253 -1.88 15.68 -7.94
CA LEU A 253 -1.05 16.08 -9.07
C LEU A 253 -1.27 15.16 -10.28
N ALA A 254 -1.31 13.84 -10.07
CA ALA A 254 -1.56 12.87 -11.13
C ALA A 254 -3.00 12.94 -11.67
N LEU A 255 -3.99 13.17 -10.79
CA LEU A 255 -5.39 13.34 -11.17
C LEU A 255 -5.59 14.63 -11.99
N MET A 256 -5.00 15.75 -11.59
CA MET A 256 -5.05 17.02 -12.31
C MET A 256 -4.46 16.87 -13.71
N LYS A 257 -3.26 16.29 -13.84
CA LYS A 257 -2.65 16.06 -15.16
C LYS A 257 -3.53 15.20 -16.07
N ASN A 258 -4.15 14.15 -15.52
CA ASN A 258 -5.04 13.28 -16.29
C ASN A 258 -6.35 13.98 -16.68
N LYS A 259 -6.90 14.87 -15.84
CA LYS A 259 -8.06 15.72 -16.16
C LYS A 259 -7.75 16.68 -17.32
N THR A 260 -6.60 17.36 -17.27
CA THR A 260 -6.14 18.25 -18.35
C THR A 260 -5.99 17.48 -19.66
N ARG A 261 -5.37 16.29 -19.63
CA ARG A 261 -5.24 15.42 -20.81
C ARG A 261 -6.58 14.99 -21.42
N ARG A 262 -7.60 14.73 -20.58
CA ARG A 262 -8.94 14.34 -21.06
C ARG A 262 -9.70 15.51 -21.69
N ARG A 263 -9.51 16.73 -21.19
CA ARG A 263 -10.23 17.93 -21.64
C ARG A 263 -9.67 18.54 -22.93
N THR A 264 -8.36 18.46 -23.17
CA THR A 264 -7.72 19.07 -24.34
C THR A 264 -6.68 18.12 -24.96
N PRO A 265 -7.05 17.35 -26.00
CA PRO A 265 -6.13 16.39 -26.63
C PRO A 265 -5.02 17.01 -27.48
N ALA A 266 -5.16 18.26 -27.96
CA ALA A 266 -4.33 18.72 -29.09
C ALA A 266 -3.89 20.20 -29.13
N SER A 267 -4.39 21.15 -28.33
CA SER A 267 -3.91 22.53 -28.44
C SER A 267 -4.24 23.40 -27.23
N SER A 268 -3.28 24.28 -26.88
CA SER A 268 -3.29 25.35 -25.87
C SER A 268 -3.01 24.96 -24.41
N GLY A 269 -1.81 25.31 -23.94
CA GLY A 269 -1.38 25.29 -22.54
C GLY A 269 -0.53 24.08 -22.17
N THR A 270 0.73 24.00 -22.62
CA THR A 270 1.74 23.15 -21.96
C THR A 270 1.98 23.69 -20.55
N GLN A 271 1.20 23.20 -19.58
CA GLN A 271 1.46 23.49 -18.16
C GLN A 271 2.86 23.00 -17.82
N THR A 272 3.65 23.91 -17.24
CA THR A 272 4.98 23.60 -16.75
C THR A 272 4.88 22.66 -15.54
N ALA A 273 5.92 21.87 -15.30
CA ALA A 273 5.99 20.98 -14.14
C ALA A 273 5.82 21.75 -12.82
N GLU A 274 6.41 22.95 -12.74
CA GLU A 274 6.32 23.86 -11.60
C GLU A 274 4.89 24.34 -11.34
N GLU A 275 4.21 24.85 -12.38
CA GLU A 275 2.80 25.29 -12.27
C GLU A 275 1.88 24.16 -11.83
N LEU A 276 2.10 22.95 -12.33
CA LEU A 276 1.31 21.79 -11.96
C LEU A 276 1.51 21.43 -10.49
N ILE A 277 2.74 21.50 -9.99
CA ILE A 277 3.05 21.30 -8.56
C ILE A 277 2.43 22.42 -7.72
N ALA A 278 2.58 23.68 -8.10
CA ALA A 278 2.02 24.81 -7.38
C ALA A 278 0.48 24.75 -7.27
N ASN A 279 -0.19 24.44 -8.39
CA ASN A 279 -1.65 24.33 -8.44
C ASN A 279 -2.16 23.14 -7.61
N SER A 280 -1.50 21.99 -7.68
CA SER A 280 -1.88 20.82 -6.88
C SER A 280 -1.60 21.04 -5.39
N TYR A 281 -0.49 21.69 -5.04
CA TYR A 281 -0.18 22.08 -3.67
C TYR A 281 -1.27 22.96 -3.07
N ARG A 282 -1.69 24.02 -3.77
CA ARG A 282 -2.72 24.95 -3.28
C ARG A 282 -4.03 24.22 -2.95
N VAL A 283 -4.46 23.31 -3.82
CA VAL A 283 -5.68 22.51 -3.62
C VAL A 283 -5.54 21.56 -2.45
N VAL A 284 -4.38 20.89 -2.32
CA VAL A 284 -4.14 19.95 -1.22
C VAL A 284 -4.06 20.71 0.09
N ASP A 285 -3.36 21.82 0.16
CA ASP A 285 -3.18 22.59 1.40
C ASP A 285 -4.51 23.10 1.96
N GLU A 286 -5.41 23.58 1.08
CA GLU A 286 -6.75 24.04 1.45
C GLU A 286 -7.65 22.90 1.93
N ILE A 287 -7.61 21.75 1.26
CA ILE A 287 -8.60 20.68 1.44
C ILE A 287 -8.14 19.61 2.45
N TYR A 288 -6.84 19.41 2.61
CA TYR A 288 -6.27 18.31 3.40
C TYR A 288 -6.73 18.28 4.86
N PRO A 289 -6.85 19.41 5.60
CA PRO A 289 -7.37 19.39 6.97
C PRO A 289 -8.80 18.83 7.05
N ASN A 290 -9.68 19.28 6.15
CA ASN A 290 -11.08 18.81 6.08
C ASN A 290 -11.16 17.34 5.67
N PHE A 291 -10.27 16.90 4.76
CA PHE A 291 -10.14 15.50 4.41
C PHE A 291 -9.77 14.65 5.64
N LEU A 292 -8.77 15.05 6.43
CA LEU A 292 -8.39 14.31 7.63
C LEU A 292 -9.55 14.19 8.63
N GLN A 293 -10.28 15.29 8.85
CA GLN A 293 -11.45 15.30 9.73
C GLN A 293 -12.56 14.37 9.22
N ALA A 294 -12.84 14.39 7.92
CA ALA A 294 -13.81 13.48 7.30
C ALA A 294 -13.40 12.01 7.45
N MET A 295 -12.11 11.70 7.28
CA MET A 295 -11.59 10.34 7.51
C MET A 295 -11.77 9.91 8.97
N TYR A 296 -11.46 10.79 9.92
CA TYR A 296 -11.66 10.51 11.34
C TYR A 296 -13.14 10.21 11.65
N GLN A 297 -14.06 11.07 11.20
CA GLN A 297 -15.51 10.90 11.40
C GLN A 297 -16.07 9.61 10.78
N LYS A 298 -15.44 9.10 9.72
CA LYS A 298 -15.85 7.86 9.03
C LYS A 298 -15.20 6.60 9.59
N GLY A 299 -14.49 6.70 10.72
CA GLY A 299 -13.96 5.54 11.46
C GLY A 299 -12.60 5.04 10.98
N TRP A 300 -11.78 5.90 10.37
CA TRP A 300 -10.36 5.61 10.13
C TRP A 300 -9.56 5.81 11.43
N VAL A 301 -8.64 4.89 11.74
CA VAL A 301 -7.97 4.85 13.05
C VAL A 301 -6.93 5.97 13.20
N PRO A 302 -7.04 6.81 14.24
CA PRO A 302 -5.98 7.74 14.63
C PRO A 302 -4.83 7.02 15.35
N THR A 303 -3.60 7.53 15.23
CA THR A 303 -2.38 7.00 15.84
C THR A 303 -2.32 7.22 17.35
N ASN A 304 -3.06 8.17 17.93
CA ASN A 304 -3.27 8.41 19.38
C ASN A 304 -4.29 9.55 19.64
N ASP A 305 -4.98 9.50 20.79
CA ASP A 305 -6.05 10.42 21.21
C ASP A 305 -5.64 11.89 21.40
N GLU A 306 -4.34 12.21 21.46
CA GLU A 306 -3.89 13.60 21.73
C GLU A 306 -3.61 14.43 20.47
N ASN A 307 -3.38 13.84 19.29
CA ASN A 307 -2.87 14.57 18.12
C ASN A 307 -3.56 14.31 16.76
N LEU A 308 -4.65 13.53 16.70
CA LEU A 308 -5.43 13.34 15.46
C LEU A 308 -4.58 12.92 14.24
N GLU A 309 -3.44 12.25 14.47
CA GLU A 309 -2.65 11.67 13.40
C GLU A 309 -3.40 10.41 12.91
N LEU A 310 -3.51 10.15 11.61
CA LEU A 310 -4.04 8.86 11.13
C LEU A 310 -2.91 7.84 11.11
N VAL A 311 -3.20 6.57 11.44
CA VAL A 311 -2.26 5.46 11.21
C VAL A 311 -2.11 5.26 9.69
N ALA A 312 -1.17 6.00 9.10
CA ALA A 312 -0.78 5.94 7.72
C ALA A 312 0.56 5.21 7.62
N THR A 313 0.53 3.88 7.66
CA THR A 313 1.73 3.06 7.43
C THR A 313 2.02 2.98 5.93
N LEU A 314 2.32 4.14 5.33
CA LEU A 314 2.61 4.24 3.90
C LEU A 314 3.96 3.64 3.55
N LEU A 315 4.84 3.44 4.53
CA LEU A 315 6.11 2.75 4.37
C LEU A 315 6.20 1.61 5.40
N PRO A 316 6.54 0.38 4.98
CA PRO A 316 6.77 -0.74 5.90
C PRO A 316 8.11 -0.67 6.65
N GLY A 317 8.85 0.45 6.54
CA GLY A 317 10.17 0.67 7.13
C GLY A 317 10.70 2.08 6.82
N PRO A 318 11.85 2.50 7.36
CA PRO A 318 12.40 3.82 7.10
C PRO A 318 12.64 4.04 5.59
N PRO A 319 12.47 5.28 5.09
CA PRO A 319 12.73 5.59 3.69
C PRO A 319 14.19 5.30 3.35
N ARG A 320 14.45 4.88 2.11
CA ARG A 320 15.81 4.55 1.66
C ARG A 320 16.77 5.74 1.73
N THR A 321 16.24 6.95 1.61
CA THR A 321 16.99 8.21 1.69
C THR A 321 16.11 9.30 2.29
N VAL A 322 16.73 10.14 3.13
CA VAL A 322 16.15 11.37 3.69
C VAL A 322 17.04 12.53 3.25
N ILE A 323 16.43 13.65 2.88
CA ILE A 323 17.17 14.87 2.57
C ILE A 323 17.63 15.50 3.89
N VAL A 324 18.94 15.61 4.07
CA VAL A 324 19.60 16.29 5.18
C VAL A 324 20.14 17.62 4.65
N GLY A 325 19.90 18.73 5.35
CA GLY A 325 20.59 20.01 5.11
C GLY A 325 20.06 20.91 3.99
N ILE A 326 18.76 20.87 3.65
CA ILE A 326 18.13 21.95 2.86
C ILE A 326 17.42 22.89 3.86
N HIS A 327 18.12 23.95 4.25
CA HIS A 327 17.56 25.09 4.99
C HIS A 327 17.01 26.13 4.02
#